data_AF-A0AAF0QM79-F1
#
_entry.id   AF-A0AAF0QM79-F1
#
_cell.length_a   1.000
_cell.length_b   1.000
_cell.length_c   1.000
_cell.angle_alpha   90.00
_cell.angle_beta   90.00
_cell.angle_gamma   90.00
#
_symmetry.space_group_name_H-M   'P 1'
#
loop_
_entity.id
_entity.type
_entity.pdbx_description
1 polymer ?
#
loop_
_entity_poly.entity_id
_entity_poly.type
_entity_poly.pdbx_seq_one_letter_code
_entity_poly.pdbx_strand_id
1 'polypeptide(L)'
;MLSEEGKDVKKRVADMQQSIVSGMQIDGYIGEFEYVDDHRSGKIVVELNGRLNKCGVISPCFDVGVKEIKGWTARLLPSRQFGYIVLTTSAGIMDHEEARRKNVGGKVLVQYTASTQNNTNIHFVIEETSFDRLCQSKKILTVNGRFPGPTIYARAGETLALDVENRGKDNVTMFWRVGRHVKFDQVEWLVEAGSTVRKNITISDDDEGTLWWHAMNIWQRATVHGAFIVHPKPGKPDDHANIPIILGEWWKKDVKEVFLEYIDSGSDTKSDAFTVNGQPGDFYPCSNNGTFRIVVDTGKRYLLKIVNAAIHKKLYFGIASHNLTVIARDGSPIIEPFTTNYVELTRQHSIDCIFEANQHPDYYYMVVVKNISETYDTNKITTAIIEYQGNYIPSSPPLLPNFSSNYDKSSSRSYLYVIMTFVILGLFFCTTFVVWYRLTNRAHRSAMVTPM
;
A
#
# COMPACT_ATOMS: atom_id res chain seq x y z
N MET A 1 -0.48 -50.44 30.30
CA MET A 1 -0.38 -49.06 30.82
C MET A 1 0.49 -48.15 29.97
N LEU A 2 1.57 -48.62 29.32
CA LEU A 2 2.39 -47.79 28.42
C LEU A 2 1.74 -47.41 27.05
N SER A 3 0.53 -47.88 26.75
CA SER A 3 -0.13 -47.67 25.44
C SER A 3 -1.12 -46.51 25.38
N GLU A 4 -1.59 -46.01 26.53
CA GLU A 4 -2.52 -44.87 26.58
C GLU A 4 -1.78 -43.53 26.69
N GLU A 5 -0.72 -43.45 27.51
CA GLU A 5 0.16 -42.26 27.56
C GLU A 5 0.79 -41.96 26.20
N GLY A 6 1.28 -42.97 25.49
CA GLY A 6 1.85 -42.78 24.15
C GLY A 6 0.83 -42.33 23.09
N LYS A 7 -0.46 -42.67 23.25
CA LYS A 7 -1.55 -42.18 22.39
C LYS A 7 -1.93 -40.75 22.74
N ASP A 8 -1.96 -40.40 24.02
CA ASP A 8 -2.31 -39.07 24.50
C ASP A 8 -1.23 -38.03 24.14
N VAL A 9 0.06 -38.39 24.25
CA VAL A 9 1.17 -37.54 23.83
C VAL A 9 1.13 -37.26 22.32
N LYS A 10 0.89 -38.28 21.49
CA LYS A 10 0.78 -38.11 20.03
C LYS A 10 -0.37 -37.19 19.64
N LYS A 11 -1.51 -37.31 20.32
CA LYS A 11 -2.68 -36.44 20.09
C LYS A 11 -2.36 -34.97 20.41
N ARG A 12 -1.73 -34.71 21.55
CA ARG A 12 -1.34 -33.34 21.95
C ARG A 12 -0.35 -32.69 20.98
N VAL A 13 0.59 -33.46 20.43
CA VAL A 13 1.54 -32.95 19.42
C VAL A 13 0.83 -32.61 18.12
N ALA A 14 -0.11 -33.44 17.67
CA ALA A 14 -0.90 -33.19 16.47
C ALA A 14 -1.78 -31.93 16.62
N ASP A 15 -2.46 -31.77 17.76
CA ASP A 15 -3.29 -30.60 18.06
C ASP A 15 -2.46 -29.29 18.08
N MET A 16 -1.23 -29.36 18.62
CA MET A 16 -0.29 -28.25 18.60
C MET A 16 0.16 -27.89 17.18
N GLN A 17 0.52 -28.88 16.36
CA GLN A 17 0.94 -28.65 14.97
C GLN A 17 -0.18 -28.04 14.13
N GLN A 18 -1.41 -28.55 14.27
CA GLN A 18 -2.58 -28.01 13.58
C GLN A 18 -2.89 -26.57 14.02
N SER A 19 -2.76 -26.26 15.31
CA SER A 19 -2.96 -24.89 15.82
C SER A 19 -1.95 -23.90 15.23
N ILE A 20 -0.67 -24.30 15.11
CA ILE A 20 0.39 -23.48 14.52
C ILE A 20 0.13 -23.24 13.03
N VAL A 21 -0.21 -24.29 12.28
CA VAL A 21 -0.48 -24.22 10.84
C VAL A 21 -1.74 -23.40 10.57
N SER A 22 -2.79 -23.54 11.39
CA SER A 22 -3.98 -22.69 11.32
C SER A 22 -3.65 -21.22 11.56
N GLY A 23 -2.78 -20.90 12.52
CA GLY A 23 -2.26 -19.54 12.71
C GLY A 23 -1.55 -19.00 11.47
N MET A 24 -0.67 -19.80 10.86
CA MET A 24 0.01 -19.42 9.61
C MET A 24 -0.96 -19.18 8.44
N GLN A 25 -2.07 -19.92 8.39
CA GLN A 25 -3.11 -19.72 7.38
C GLN A 25 -3.87 -18.40 7.61
N ILE A 26 -4.25 -18.11 8.86
CA ILE A 26 -4.91 -16.86 9.26
C ILE A 26 -4.03 -15.65 8.94
N ASP A 27 -2.72 -15.76 9.20
CA ASP A 27 -1.73 -14.72 8.89
C ASP A 27 -1.39 -14.64 7.38
N GLY A 28 -1.95 -15.54 6.57
CA GLY A 28 -1.80 -15.55 5.12
C GLY A 28 -0.40 -15.94 4.63
N TYR A 29 0.33 -16.77 5.39
CA TYR A 29 1.64 -17.33 5.03
C TYR A 29 1.54 -18.61 4.19
N ILE A 30 0.45 -19.36 4.39
CA ILE A 30 0.14 -20.60 3.67
C ILE A 30 -1.31 -20.55 3.15
N GLY A 31 -1.64 -21.39 2.18
CA GLY A 31 -2.97 -21.56 1.60
C GLY A 31 -3.79 -22.57 2.39
N GLU A 32 -4.56 -23.40 1.70
CA GLU A 32 -5.30 -24.50 2.33
C GLU A 32 -4.32 -25.55 2.92
N PHE A 33 -4.75 -26.26 3.97
CA PHE A 33 -3.98 -27.38 4.52
C PHE A 33 -4.89 -28.55 4.90
N GLU A 34 -4.38 -29.77 4.74
CA GLU A 34 -5.09 -31.01 5.05
C GLU A 34 -4.27 -31.86 6.03
N TYR A 35 -4.96 -32.46 7.00
CA TYR A 35 -4.36 -33.46 7.89
C TYR A 35 -4.63 -34.86 7.36
N VAL A 36 -3.56 -35.60 7.05
CA VAL A 36 -3.60 -36.98 6.60
C VAL A 36 -3.15 -37.89 7.76
N ASP A 37 -4.06 -38.73 8.26
CA ASP A 37 -3.75 -39.75 9.26
C ASP A 37 -3.06 -40.94 8.59
N ASP A 38 -1.77 -41.13 8.88
CA ASP A 38 -0.94 -42.22 8.35
C ASP A 38 -0.84 -43.42 9.33
N HIS A 39 -1.65 -43.42 10.40
CA HIS A 39 -1.60 -44.37 11.51
C HIS A 39 -0.22 -44.48 12.21
N ARG A 40 0.69 -43.50 11.98
CA ARG A 40 2.00 -43.41 12.62
C ARG A 40 2.12 -42.13 13.45
N SER A 41 2.33 -40.99 12.79
CA SER A 41 2.54 -39.67 13.41
C SER A 41 1.63 -38.58 12.87
N GLY A 42 0.82 -38.87 11.85
CA GLY A 42 0.06 -37.88 11.10
C GLY A 42 0.96 -37.06 10.19
N LYS A 43 0.41 -36.58 9.08
CA LYS A 43 1.10 -35.70 8.13
C LYS A 43 0.20 -34.51 7.82
N ILE A 44 0.71 -33.30 7.97
CA ILE A 44 0.03 -32.10 7.50
C ILE A 44 0.57 -31.76 6.11
N VAL A 45 -0.31 -31.68 5.13
CA VAL A 45 -0.01 -31.20 3.78
C VAL A 45 -0.47 -29.77 3.68
N VAL A 46 0.44 -28.84 3.40
CA VAL A 46 0.15 -27.39 3.30
C VAL A 46 0.34 -26.92 1.87
N GLU A 47 -0.56 -26.06 1.39
CA GLU A 47 -0.36 -25.30 0.17
C GLU A 47 0.55 -24.09 0.45
N LEU A 48 1.68 -23.98 -0.24
CA LEU A 48 2.62 -22.89 -0.02
C LEU A 48 2.32 -21.73 -0.97
N ASN A 49 1.92 -20.58 -0.41
CA ASN A 49 1.64 -19.36 -1.16
C ASN A 49 2.90 -18.53 -1.51
N GLY A 50 4.09 -19.11 -1.35
CA GLY A 50 5.38 -18.45 -1.61
C GLY A 50 5.82 -17.39 -0.58
N ARG A 51 5.03 -17.17 0.48
CA ARG A 51 5.30 -16.16 1.52
C ARG A 51 6.13 -16.68 2.69
N LEU A 52 6.03 -17.97 2.99
CA LEU A 52 6.75 -18.63 4.08
C LEU A 52 8.17 -18.98 3.62
N ASN A 53 9.19 -18.30 4.17
CA ASN A 53 10.59 -18.60 3.85
C ASN A 53 11.31 -19.33 5.00
N LYS A 54 11.18 -18.82 6.23
CA LYS A 54 11.80 -19.44 7.41
C LYS A 54 10.72 -19.82 8.40
N CYS A 55 10.65 -21.09 8.74
CA CYS A 55 9.90 -21.61 9.88
C CYS A 55 10.87 -22.41 10.73
N GLY A 56 11.00 -22.07 12.02
CA GLY A 56 12.00 -22.67 12.89
C GLY A 56 11.50 -22.82 14.32
N VAL A 57 11.80 -23.98 14.91
CA VAL A 57 11.58 -24.24 16.34
C VAL A 57 12.63 -23.50 17.15
N ILE A 58 12.21 -22.89 18.26
CA ILE A 58 13.08 -22.19 19.19
C ILE A 58 13.44 -23.16 20.32
N SER A 59 14.71 -23.54 20.39
CA SER A 59 15.26 -24.47 21.36
C SER A 59 16.53 -23.91 22.02
N PRO A 60 16.63 -23.89 23.36
CA PRO A 60 15.60 -24.31 24.32
C PRO A 60 14.39 -23.37 24.33
N CYS A 61 13.21 -23.86 24.75
CA CYS A 61 12.02 -23.01 24.84
C CYS A 61 12.16 -22.04 26.02
N PHE A 62 12.12 -20.74 25.75
CA PHE A 62 12.27 -19.69 26.75
C PHE A 62 10.92 -19.22 27.27
N ASP A 63 10.81 -19.04 28.59
CA ASP A 63 9.70 -18.34 29.23
C ASP A 63 9.79 -16.84 28.93
N VAL A 64 8.67 -16.26 28.49
CA VAL A 64 8.59 -14.86 28.09
C VAL A 64 7.41 -14.21 28.79
N GLY A 65 7.71 -13.22 29.63
CA GLY A 65 6.68 -12.37 30.24
C GLY A 65 6.07 -11.40 29.23
N VAL A 66 4.84 -10.92 29.46
CA VAL A 66 4.13 -10.00 28.53
C VAL A 66 4.96 -8.78 28.15
N LYS A 67 5.69 -8.20 29.12
CA LYS A 67 6.56 -7.03 28.91
C LYS A 67 7.80 -7.35 28.07
N GLU A 68 8.22 -8.61 28.05
CA GLU A 68 9.42 -9.07 27.35
C GLU A 68 9.13 -9.48 25.90
N ILE A 69 7.86 -9.73 25.55
CA ILE A 69 7.44 -10.11 24.18
C ILE A 69 8.03 -9.16 23.15
N LYS A 70 7.94 -7.84 23.38
CA LYS A 70 8.50 -6.82 22.45
C LYS A 70 10.01 -6.96 22.26
N GLY A 71 10.74 -7.31 23.31
CA GLY A 71 12.18 -7.53 23.25
C GLY A 71 12.54 -8.80 22.47
N TRP A 72 11.73 -9.85 22.61
CA TRP A 72 11.91 -11.10 21.88
C TRP A 72 11.55 -10.98 20.41
N THR A 73 10.48 -10.26 20.05
CA THR A 73 10.11 -10.01 18.65
C THR A 73 11.21 -9.24 17.92
N ALA A 74 11.83 -8.25 18.57
CA ALA A 74 12.93 -7.49 17.98
C ALA A 74 14.22 -8.30 17.78
N ARG A 75 14.41 -9.38 18.55
CA ARG A 75 15.58 -10.27 18.41
C ARG A 75 15.37 -11.36 17.36
N LEU A 76 14.15 -11.91 17.30
CA LEU A 76 13.84 -13.10 16.52
C LEU A 76 13.29 -12.79 15.12
N LEU A 77 12.60 -11.66 14.97
CA LEU A 77 11.95 -11.26 13.72
C LEU A 77 12.76 -10.15 13.01
N PRO A 78 12.88 -10.20 11.67
CA PRO A 78 13.55 -9.16 10.88
C PRO A 78 12.89 -7.77 10.97
N SER A 79 11.60 -7.71 11.31
CA SER A 79 10.82 -6.47 11.56
C SER A 79 9.47 -6.84 12.19
N ARG A 80 8.79 -5.87 12.81
CA ARG A 80 7.47 -6.03 13.46
C ARG A 80 6.38 -6.60 12.56
N GLN A 81 6.43 -6.33 11.26
CA GLN A 81 5.45 -6.83 10.28
C GLN A 81 5.98 -8.00 9.45
N PHE A 82 7.12 -8.56 9.85
CA PHE A 82 7.87 -9.51 9.03
C PHE A 82 8.05 -10.85 9.73
N GLY A 83 6.92 -11.51 9.95
CA GLY A 83 6.83 -12.79 10.64
C GLY A 83 6.16 -12.70 11.99
N TYR A 84 5.99 -13.87 12.59
CA TYR A 84 5.36 -14.04 13.88
C TYR A 84 6.18 -15.01 14.73
N ILE A 85 6.19 -14.75 16.03
CA ILE A 85 6.57 -15.76 17.02
C ILE A 85 5.30 -16.33 17.64
N VAL A 86 5.29 -17.64 17.84
CA VAL A 86 4.19 -18.41 18.44
C VAL A 86 4.57 -18.79 19.85
N LEU A 87 3.67 -18.55 20.79
CA LEU A 87 3.82 -18.85 22.20
C LEU A 87 2.81 -19.92 22.65
N THR A 88 3.25 -20.79 23.55
CA THR A 88 2.35 -21.55 24.42
C THR A 88 2.05 -20.74 25.65
N THR A 89 0.79 -20.35 25.81
CA THR A 89 0.30 -19.57 26.95
C THR A 89 -0.69 -20.40 27.77
N SER A 90 -1.09 -19.91 28.94
CA SER A 90 -2.18 -20.50 29.73
C SER A 90 -3.54 -20.48 29.01
N ALA A 91 -3.70 -19.64 27.98
CA ALA A 91 -4.91 -19.50 27.18
C ALA A 91 -4.84 -20.25 25.83
N GLY A 92 -3.82 -21.09 25.63
CA GLY A 92 -3.60 -21.86 24.40
C GLY A 92 -2.35 -21.42 23.61
N ILE A 93 -2.21 -21.99 22.43
CA ILE A 93 -1.15 -21.65 21.46
C ILE A 93 -1.63 -20.47 20.63
N MET A 94 -0.83 -19.42 20.55
CA MET A 94 -1.18 -18.19 19.86
C MET A 94 0.07 -17.43 19.44
N ASP A 95 -0.07 -16.53 18.49
CA ASP A 95 1.02 -15.64 18.11
C ASP A 95 1.24 -14.54 19.18
N HIS A 96 2.36 -13.83 19.07
CA HIS A 96 2.73 -12.77 20.00
C HIS A 96 1.85 -11.53 20.00
N GLU A 97 1.17 -11.22 18.90
CA GLU A 97 0.21 -10.12 18.85
C GLU A 97 -1.03 -10.53 19.65
N GLU A 98 -1.51 -11.76 19.47
CA GLU A 98 -2.61 -12.30 20.27
C GLU A 98 -2.24 -12.46 21.76
N ALA A 99 -1.05 -12.96 22.08
CA ALA A 99 -0.57 -13.09 23.46
C ALA A 99 -0.49 -11.71 24.15
N ARG A 100 -0.02 -10.69 23.44
CA ARG A 100 0.01 -9.30 23.93
C ARG A 100 -1.40 -8.75 24.12
N ARG A 101 -2.31 -9.04 23.19
CA ARG A 101 -3.73 -8.64 23.25
C ARG A 101 -4.45 -9.25 24.46
N LYS A 102 -4.18 -10.53 24.75
CA LYS A 102 -4.74 -11.25 25.91
C LYS A 102 -4.00 -10.98 27.22
N ASN A 103 -2.94 -10.17 27.19
CA ASN A 103 -2.06 -9.88 28.33
C ASN A 103 -1.54 -11.15 29.01
N VAL A 104 -1.15 -12.14 28.21
CA VAL A 104 -0.63 -13.44 28.67
C VAL A 104 0.80 -13.64 28.18
N GLY A 105 1.68 -14.06 29.08
CA GLY A 105 3.01 -14.55 28.75
C GLY A 105 2.98 -16.03 28.39
N GLY A 106 4.11 -16.57 27.97
CA GLY A 106 4.18 -17.97 27.59
C GLY A 106 5.58 -18.42 27.23
N LYS A 107 5.69 -19.67 26.79
CA LYS A 107 6.94 -20.20 26.24
C LYS A 107 6.95 -20.02 24.72
N VAL A 108 8.00 -19.40 24.20
CA VAL A 108 8.16 -19.23 22.75
C VAL A 108 8.53 -20.58 22.13
N LEU A 109 7.73 -21.03 21.16
CA LEU A 109 7.89 -22.34 20.53
C LEU A 109 8.48 -22.25 19.12
N VAL A 110 7.90 -21.39 18.29
CA VAL A 110 8.16 -21.37 16.84
C VAL A 110 8.23 -19.92 16.38
N GLN A 111 9.10 -19.64 15.42
CA GLN A 111 9.03 -18.43 14.61
C GLN A 111 8.76 -18.79 13.16
N TYR A 112 7.95 -17.99 12.49
CA TYR A 112 7.88 -18.00 11.04
C TYR A 112 8.02 -16.59 10.48
N THR A 113 8.82 -16.43 9.43
CA THR A 113 9.10 -15.13 8.82
C THR A 113 8.92 -15.19 7.31
N ALA A 114 8.55 -14.04 6.75
CA ALA A 114 8.71 -13.81 5.32
C ALA A 114 10.22 -13.63 5.03
N SER A 115 10.64 -13.74 3.78
CA SER A 115 12.06 -13.67 3.37
C SER A 115 12.62 -12.24 3.39
N THR A 116 13.81 -12.03 3.96
CA THR A 116 14.65 -10.85 3.67
C THR A 116 15.98 -11.20 2.99
N GLN A 117 16.21 -12.45 2.57
CA GLN A 117 17.37 -12.81 1.73
C GLN A 117 17.07 -14.03 0.83
N ASN A 118 17.64 -13.96 -0.37
CA ASN A 118 17.40 -14.71 -1.61
C ASN A 118 16.20 -14.20 -2.41
N ASN A 119 16.49 -13.69 -3.61
CA ASN A 119 15.56 -13.30 -4.69
C ASN A 119 14.11 -13.63 -4.34
N THR A 120 13.40 -12.68 -3.74
CA THR A 120 11.96 -12.83 -3.54
C THR A 120 11.35 -12.88 -4.93
N ASN A 121 10.98 -14.09 -5.37
CA ASN A 121 10.29 -14.28 -6.63
C ASN A 121 8.82 -13.96 -6.42
N ILE A 122 8.37 -12.85 -6.97
CA ILE A 122 7.00 -12.39 -6.91
C ILE A 122 6.32 -12.80 -8.22
N HIS A 123 5.25 -13.58 -8.12
CA HIS A 123 4.47 -14.01 -9.27
C HIS A 123 3.17 -13.22 -9.38
N PHE A 124 3.04 -12.47 -10.48
CA PHE A 124 1.88 -11.66 -10.84
C PHE A 124 1.19 -12.27 -12.05
N VAL A 125 -0.06 -12.68 -11.90
CA VAL A 125 -0.92 -13.17 -12.95
C VAL A 125 -1.92 -12.07 -13.29
N ILE A 126 -1.82 -11.52 -14.49
CA ILE A 126 -2.80 -10.57 -15.01
C ILE A 126 -3.96 -11.38 -15.58
N GLU A 127 -5.17 -11.17 -15.07
CA GLU A 127 -6.36 -11.94 -15.46
C GLU A 127 -7.65 -11.13 -15.34
N GLU A 128 -8.67 -11.53 -16.11
CA GLU A 128 -10.01 -10.96 -16.03
C GLU A 128 -10.79 -11.55 -14.84
N THR A 129 -11.16 -10.72 -13.89
CA THR A 129 -11.91 -11.12 -12.69
C THR A 129 -13.20 -10.32 -12.57
N SER A 130 -14.29 -10.96 -12.14
CA SER A 130 -15.59 -10.31 -11.95
C SER A 130 -15.62 -9.55 -10.62
N PHE A 131 -16.01 -8.28 -10.65
CA PHE A 131 -16.21 -7.45 -9.47
C PHE A 131 -17.56 -6.76 -9.51
N ASP A 132 -18.21 -6.72 -8.34
CA ASP A 132 -19.50 -6.07 -8.15
C ASP A 132 -19.32 -4.72 -7.45
N ARG A 133 -19.78 -3.65 -8.08
CA ARG A 133 -19.83 -2.30 -7.49
C ARG A 133 -21.02 -1.54 -8.02
N LEU A 134 -21.61 -0.68 -7.19
CA LEU A 134 -22.72 0.19 -7.62
C LEU A 134 -23.90 -0.59 -8.23
N CYS A 135 -24.18 -1.77 -7.65
CA CYS A 135 -25.21 -2.73 -8.06
C CYS A 135 -24.99 -3.36 -9.44
N GLN A 136 -23.77 -3.33 -9.98
CA GLN A 136 -23.43 -3.90 -11.27
C GLN A 136 -22.17 -4.75 -11.20
N SER A 137 -22.22 -5.89 -11.88
CA SER A 137 -21.09 -6.79 -12.06
C SER A 137 -20.40 -6.46 -13.40
N LYS A 138 -19.08 -6.36 -13.39
CA LYS A 138 -18.30 -6.38 -14.62
C LYS A 138 -16.99 -7.13 -14.43
N LYS A 139 -16.48 -7.70 -15.53
CA LYS A 139 -15.11 -8.22 -15.56
C LYS A 139 -14.13 -7.07 -15.71
N ILE A 140 -13.09 -7.09 -14.92
CA ILE A 140 -11.98 -6.12 -14.97
C ILE A 140 -10.67 -6.87 -15.01
N LEU A 141 -9.66 -6.23 -15.61
CA LEU A 141 -8.30 -6.74 -15.56
C LEU A 141 -7.73 -6.50 -14.15
N THR A 142 -7.15 -7.55 -13.57
CA THR A 142 -6.64 -7.58 -12.19
C THR A 142 -5.29 -8.28 -12.13
N VAL A 143 -4.61 -8.17 -10.98
CA VAL A 143 -3.42 -8.98 -10.69
C VAL A 143 -3.77 -9.98 -9.59
N ASN A 144 -3.56 -11.26 -9.84
CA ASN A 144 -3.87 -12.38 -8.93
C ASN A 144 -5.31 -12.36 -8.42
N GLY A 145 -6.27 -12.04 -9.30
CA GLY A 145 -7.69 -11.93 -8.97
C GLY A 145 -8.07 -10.78 -8.02
N ARG A 146 -7.15 -9.84 -7.73
CA ARG A 146 -7.35 -8.80 -6.70
C ARG A 146 -7.48 -7.40 -7.29
N PHE A 147 -8.38 -6.62 -6.69
CA PHE A 147 -8.56 -5.19 -6.95
C PHE A 147 -8.79 -4.42 -5.64
N PRO A 148 -7.89 -3.49 -5.26
CA PRO A 148 -6.57 -3.25 -5.84
C PRO A 148 -5.70 -4.51 -5.82
N GLY A 149 -4.67 -4.53 -6.66
CA GLY A 149 -3.74 -5.65 -6.72
C GLY A 149 -2.86 -5.80 -5.46
N PRO A 150 -2.07 -6.88 -5.37
CA PRO A 150 -1.21 -7.14 -4.23
C PRO A 150 -0.26 -5.99 -3.89
N THR A 151 -0.09 -5.71 -2.60
CA THR A 151 0.97 -4.80 -2.15
C THR A 151 2.32 -5.52 -2.20
N ILE A 152 3.31 -4.88 -2.81
CA ILE A 152 4.71 -5.34 -2.77
C ILE A 152 5.36 -4.72 -1.55
N TYR A 153 6.04 -5.55 -0.76
CA TYR A 153 6.88 -5.12 0.34
C TYR A 153 8.32 -5.46 0.02
N ALA A 154 9.21 -4.51 0.28
CA ALA A 154 10.63 -4.72 0.12
C ALA A 154 11.41 -3.80 1.06
N ARG A 155 12.73 -3.93 1.07
CA ARG A 155 13.64 -3.05 1.79
C ARG A 155 14.60 -2.34 0.86
N ALA A 156 15.06 -1.17 1.32
CA ALA A 156 16.14 -0.45 0.67
C ALA A 156 17.35 -1.37 0.42
N GLY A 157 17.85 -1.39 -0.82
CA GLY A 157 18.96 -2.24 -1.25
C GLY A 157 18.59 -3.67 -1.69
N GLU A 158 17.33 -4.09 -1.56
CA GLU A 158 16.90 -5.42 -2.04
C GLU A 158 16.73 -5.45 -3.57
N THR A 159 16.90 -6.63 -4.16
CA THR A 159 16.52 -6.90 -5.55
C THR A 159 15.40 -7.94 -5.57
N LEU A 160 14.27 -7.56 -6.16
CA LEU A 160 13.10 -8.41 -6.32
C LEU A 160 13.13 -9.05 -7.70
N ALA A 161 12.85 -10.34 -7.80
CA ALA A 161 12.57 -11.00 -9.07
C ALA A 161 11.06 -11.01 -9.27
N LEU A 162 10.58 -10.51 -10.42
CA LEU A 162 9.16 -10.39 -10.71
C LEU A 162 8.84 -11.17 -11.99
N ASP A 163 7.97 -12.16 -11.84
CA ASP A 163 7.38 -12.93 -12.92
C ASP A 163 5.98 -12.42 -13.18
N VAL A 164 5.76 -11.80 -14.35
CA VAL A 164 4.45 -11.32 -14.78
C VAL A 164 3.93 -12.20 -15.90
N GLU A 165 2.90 -12.98 -15.62
CA GLU A 165 2.14 -13.77 -16.59
C GLU A 165 0.90 -13.00 -17.01
N ASN A 166 0.68 -12.79 -18.31
CA ASN A 166 -0.53 -12.14 -18.81
C ASN A 166 -1.49 -13.16 -19.41
N ARG A 167 -2.54 -13.51 -18.64
CA ARG A 167 -3.68 -14.33 -19.08
C ARG A 167 -4.85 -13.48 -19.61
N GLY A 168 -4.69 -12.16 -19.65
CA GLY A 168 -5.64 -11.22 -20.25
C GLY A 168 -5.65 -11.29 -21.77
N LYS A 169 -6.64 -10.63 -22.38
CA LYS A 169 -6.80 -10.57 -23.85
C LYS A 169 -5.93 -9.50 -24.51
N ASP A 170 -5.52 -8.49 -23.76
CA ASP A 170 -4.73 -7.37 -24.27
C ASP A 170 -3.32 -7.40 -23.70
N ASN A 171 -2.40 -6.82 -24.45
CA ASN A 171 -1.09 -6.49 -23.92
C ASN A 171 -1.24 -5.54 -22.73
N VAL A 172 -0.37 -5.68 -21.74
CA VAL A 172 -0.31 -4.80 -20.59
C VAL A 172 1.10 -4.28 -20.43
N THR A 173 1.24 -2.98 -20.28
CA THR A 173 2.53 -2.38 -19.96
C THR A 173 2.56 -2.10 -18.47
N MET A 174 3.36 -2.85 -17.71
CA MET A 174 3.50 -2.66 -16.26
C MET A 174 4.52 -1.57 -15.95
N PHE A 175 4.17 -0.70 -15.00
CA PHE A 175 5.05 0.34 -14.48
C PHE A 175 5.21 0.27 -12.97
N TRP A 176 6.45 0.42 -12.53
CA TRP A 176 6.82 0.34 -11.12
C TRP A 176 7.32 1.70 -10.70
N ARG A 177 6.57 2.50 -9.96
CA ARG A 177 7.16 3.71 -9.41
C ARG A 177 8.22 3.29 -8.39
N VAL A 178 9.49 3.35 -8.75
CA VAL A 178 10.63 3.04 -7.89
C VAL A 178 11.49 4.30 -7.81
N GLY A 179 11.62 4.87 -6.61
CA GLY A 179 12.64 5.86 -6.27
C GLY A 179 12.71 7.17 -7.07
N ARG A 180 13.58 8.08 -6.62
CA ARG A 180 13.89 9.35 -7.31
C ARG A 180 14.84 9.19 -8.50
N HIS A 181 15.52 8.04 -8.63
CA HIS A 181 16.69 7.87 -9.51
C HIS A 181 16.65 6.65 -10.42
N VAL A 182 15.48 6.06 -10.67
CA VAL A 182 15.40 4.85 -11.50
C VAL A 182 15.40 5.22 -12.98
N LYS A 183 16.23 4.51 -13.75
CA LYS A 183 16.36 4.67 -15.20
C LYS A 183 15.11 4.15 -15.90
N PHE A 184 14.62 4.87 -16.92
CA PHE A 184 13.38 4.59 -17.64
C PHE A 184 13.23 3.12 -18.14
N ASP A 185 14.34 2.47 -18.50
CA ASP A 185 14.39 1.08 -18.99
C ASP A 185 14.15 0.01 -17.92
N GLN A 186 14.24 0.38 -16.64
CA GLN A 186 13.96 -0.51 -15.50
C GLN A 186 12.50 -0.47 -15.06
N VAL A 187 11.72 0.50 -15.55
CA VAL A 187 10.45 0.89 -14.93
C VAL A 187 9.23 0.42 -15.71
N GLU A 188 9.35 0.20 -17.02
CA GLU A 188 8.21 -0.05 -17.92
C GLU A 188 8.39 -1.35 -18.72
N TRP A 189 7.46 -2.31 -18.58
CA TRP A 189 7.56 -3.62 -19.21
C TRP A 189 6.28 -3.98 -19.97
N LEU A 190 6.41 -4.20 -21.27
CA LEU A 190 5.35 -4.82 -22.07
C LEU A 190 5.26 -6.31 -21.74
N VAL A 191 4.05 -6.76 -21.37
CA VAL A 191 3.69 -8.16 -21.21
C VAL A 191 2.58 -8.46 -22.20
N GLU A 192 2.94 -9.16 -23.29
CA GLU A 192 2.00 -9.51 -24.34
C GLU A 192 0.95 -10.50 -23.83
N ALA A 193 -0.25 -10.46 -24.41
CA ALA A 193 -1.30 -11.42 -24.06
C ALA A 193 -0.83 -12.87 -24.31
N GLY A 194 -1.03 -13.74 -23.32
CA GLY A 194 -0.59 -15.14 -23.35
C GLY A 194 0.91 -15.34 -23.11
N SER A 195 1.65 -14.30 -22.74
CA SER A 195 3.10 -14.38 -22.47
C SER A 195 3.44 -14.23 -20.98
N THR A 196 4.66 -14.64 -20.63
CA THR A 196 5.24 -14.42 -19.30
C THR A 196 6.56 -13.67 -19.45
N VAL A 197 6.74 -12.63 -18.65
CA VAL A 197 7.96 -11.81 -18.62
C VAL A 197 8.56 -11.85 -17.22
N ARG A 198 9.84 -12.19 -17.13
CA ARG A 198 10.63 -12.12 -15.90
C ARG A 198 11.53 -10.89 -15.91
N LYS A 199 11.52 -10.11 -14.83
CA LYS A 199 12.36 -8.93 -14.65
C LYS A 199 12.83 -8.79 -13.21
N ASN A 200 13.97 -8.14 -13.01
CA ASN A 200 14.47 -7.84 -11.68
C ASN A 200 14.33 -6.35 -11.40
N ILE A 201 13.81 -6.00 -10.22
CA ILE A 201 13.74 -4.63 -9.72
C ILE A 201 14.75 -4.49 -8.59
N THR A 202 15.77 -3.67 -8.80
CA THR A 202 16.72 -3.30 -7.74
C THR A 202 16.26 -2.01 -7.09
N ILE A 203 16.10 -2.05 -5.78
CA ILE A 203 15.65 -0.92 -4.97
C ILE A 203 16.89 -0.17 -4.48
N SER A 204 16.91 1.15 -4.63
CA SER A 204 18.04 1.95 -4.16
C SER A 204 18.16 1.87 -2.64
N ASP A 205 19.38 2.07 -2.16
CA ASP A 205 19.66 2.20 -0.73
C ASP A 205 18.99 3.44 -0.10
N ASP A 206 18.70 4.44 -0.94
CA ASP A 206 18.07 5.71 -0.54
C ASP A 206 16.54 5.69 -0.66
N ASP A 207 15.97 4.62 -1.24
CA ASP A 207 14.53 4.50 -1.40
C ASP A 207 13.89 4.05 -0.08
N GLU A 208 12.98 4.85 0.46
CA GLU A 208 12.24 4.54 1.68
C GLU A 208 10.84 5.18 1.63
N GLY A 209 9.80 4.43 1.97
CA GLY A 209 8.44 4.95 2.10
C GLY A 209 7.45 4.28 1.15
N THR A 210 6.42 5.02 0.77
CA THR A 210 5.33 4.49 -0.06
C THR A 210 5.51 4.88 -1.51
N LEU A 211 5.47 3.88 -2.36
CA LEU A 211 5.43 3.93 -3.80
C LEU A 211 4.27 3.04 -4.27
N TRP A 212 4.19 2.76 -5.57
CA TRP A 212 3.11 1.96 -6.14
C TRP A 212 3.47 1.47 -7.54
N TRP A 213 2.74 0.46 -8.00
CA TRP A 213 2.86 -0.10 -9.33
C TRP A 213 1.51 -0.04 -10.04
N HIS A 214 1.52 0.07 -11.37
CA HIS A 214 0.30 0.15 -12.17
C HIS A 214 0.54 -0.16 -13.65
N ALA A 215 -0.53 -0.47 -14.39
CA ALA A 215 -0.46 -0.53 -15.85
C ALA A 215 -0.33 0.88 -16.47
N MET A 216 0.37 1.04 -17.60
CA MET A 216 0.56 2.34 -18.27
C MET A 216 -0.21 2.49 -19.57
N ASN A 217 -0.54 1.39 -20.23
CA ASN A 217 -1.24 1.43 -21.48
C ASN A 217 -2.73 1.73 -21.25
N ILE A 218 -3.24 2.71 -22.01
CA ILE A 218 -4.63 3.18 -21.93
C ILE A 218 -4.93 3.59 -20.47
N TRP A 219 -6.16 3.41 -20.00
CA TRP A 219 -6.58 3.64 -18.62
C TRP A 219 -6.62 2.33 -17.81
N GLN A 220 -5.87 1.29 -18.21
CA GLN A 220 -5.88 0.00 -17.51
C GLN A 220 -5.46 0.11 -16.04
N ARG A 221 -4.67 1.12 -15.64
CA ARG A 221 -4.41 1.42 -14.22
C ARG A 221 -5.64 1.77 -13.39
N ALA A 222 -6.81 2.00 -14.00
CA ALA A 222 -8.04 2.11 -13.22
C ALA A 222 -8.27 0.87 -12.36
N THR A 223 -7.83 -0.31 -12.82
CA THR A 223 -8.03 -1.59 -12.13
C THR A 223 -6.74 -2.38 -11.91
N VAL A 224 -5.72 -2.19 -12.75
CA VAL A 224 -4.41 -2.84 -12.63
C VAL A 224 -3.43 -1.90 -11.92
N HIS A 225 -3.47 -1.88 -10.59
CA HIS A 225 -2.54 -1.13 -9.74
C HIS A 225 -2.45 -1.74 -8.33
N GLY A 226 -1.39 -1.42 -7.60
CA GLY A 226 -1.22 -1.79 -6.21
C GLY A 226 -0.12 -0.99 -5.52
N ALA A 227 -0.06 -1.05 -4.19
CA ALA A 227 0.96 -0.34 -3.43
C ALA A 227 2.33 -1.04 -3.52
N PHE A 228 3.40 -0.26 -3.39
CA PHE A 228 4.76 -0.74 -3.29
C PHE A 228 5.42 -0.04 -2.10
N ILE A 229 5.64 -0.76 -1.01
CA ILE A 229 6.15 -0.21 0.24
C ILE A 229 7.61 -0.63 0.41
N VAL A 230 8.49 0.37 0.51
CA VAL A 230 9.91 0.18 0.76
C VAL A 230 10.20 0.53 2.21
N HIS A 231 10.61 -0.46 2.99
CA HIS A 231 11.05 -0.26 4.37
C HIS A 231 12.52 0.17 4.41
N PRO A 232 12.93 0.89 5.47
CA PRO A 232 14.33 1.23 5.67
C PRO A 232 15.19 -0.02 5.87
N LYS A 233 16.52 0.17 5.73
CA LYS A 233 17.51 -0.84 6.10
C LYS A 233 17.36 -1.28 7.56
N PRO A 234 17.74 -2.54 7.90
CA PRO A 234 17.74 -3.03 9.27
C PRO A 234 18.48 -2.07 10.22
N GLY A 235 17.91 -1.81 11.40
CA GLY A 235 18.51 -0.95 12.43
C GLY A 235 17.82 0.40 12.63
N LYS A 236 16.97 0.85 11.71
CA LYS A 236 16.07 2.00 11.92
C LYS A 236 14.73 1.49 12.49
N PRO A 237 14.32 1.89 13.72
CA PRO A 237 13.03 1.47 14.27
C PRO A 237 11.86 1.98 13.43
N ASP A 238 10.97 1.08 13.01
CA ASP A 238 9.64 1.44 12.53
C ASP A 238 8.64 1.24 13.68
N ASP A 239 8.19 2.35 14.24
CA ASP A 239 7.33 2.37 15.43
C ASP A 239 5.84 2.45 15.11
N HIS A 240 5.46 2.41 13.83
CA HIS A 240 4.09 2.58 13.39
C HIS A 240 3.51 1.31 12.77
N ALA A 241 2.21 1.08 12.98
CA ALA A 241 1.47 0.11 12.19
C ALA A 241 1.20 0.71 10.80
N ASN A 242 1.78 0.11 9.75
CA ASN A 242 1.67 0.59 8.37
C ASN A 242 0.37 0.11 7.74
N ILE A 243 -0.42 1.04 7.18
CA ILE A 243 -1.70 0.76 6.54
C ILE A 243 -1.72 1.35 5.13
N PRO A 244 -1.71 0.53 4.07
CA PRO A 244 -1.87 0.99 2.70
C PRO A 244 -3.28 1.55 2.46
N ILE A 245 -3.35 2.75 1.87
CA ILE A 245 -4.59 3.40 1.46
C ILE A 245 -4.47 3.76 -0.02
N ILE A 246 -5.23 3.08 -0.87
CA ILE A 246 -5.21 3.33 -2.31
C ILE A 246 -6.49 4.06 -2.70
N LEU A 247 -6.34 5.30 -3.12
CA LEU A 247 -7.42 6.12 -3.65
C LEU A 247 -7.57 5.85 -5.16
N GLY A 248 -8.79 5.62 -5.62
CA GLY A 248 -9.04 5.23 -7.01
C GLY A 248 -10.36 5.76 -7.56
N GLU A 249 -10.68 5.33 -8.77
CA GLU A 249 -11.91 5.63 -9.48
C GLU A 249 -12.56 4.34 -9.98
N TRP A 250 -13.89 4.34 -10.04
CA TRP A 250 -14.68 3.27 -10.59
C TRP A 250 -15.63 3.80 -11.66
N TRP A 251 -15.71 3.06 -12.77
CA TRP A 251 -16.71 3.24 -13.82
C TRP A 251 -17.56 1.98 -13.91
N LYS A 252 -18.85 2.12 -14.17
CA LYS A 252 -19.76 1.02 -14.50
C LYS A 252 -19.46 0.45 -15.88
N LYS A 253 -19.15 1.32 -16.85
CA LYS A 253 -18.70 0.94 -18.21
C LYS A 253 -17.34 0.26 -18.18
N ASP A 254 -17.01 -0.44 -19.27
CA ASP A 254 -15.64 -0.91 -19.50
C ASP A 254 -14.70 0.30 -19.63
N VAL A 255 -13.52 0.21 -19.02
CA VAL A 255 -12.59 1.35 -18.96
C VAL A 255 -12.03 1.70 -20.34
N LYS A 256 -11.92 0.74 -21.27
CA LYS A 256 -11.53 1.01 -22.65
C LYS A 256 -12.62 1.79 -23.39
N GLU A 257 -13.89 1.45 -23.18
CA GLU A 257 -15.01 2.20 -23.76
C GLU A 257 -14.99 3.65 -23.26
N VAL A 258 -14.79 3.85 -21.95
CA VAL A 258 -14.66 5.19 -21.36
C VAL A 258 -13.47 5.95 -21.94
N PHE A 259 -12.34 5.27 -22.19
CA PHE A 259 -11.19 5.88 -22.83
C PHE A 259 -11.48 6.29 -24.28
N LEU A 260 -12.18 5.46 -25.05
CA LEU A 260 -12.59 5.80 -26.43
C LEU A 260 -13.54 7.00 -26.45
N GLU A 261 -14.50 7.07 -25.53
CA GLU A 261 -15.40 8.23 -25.35
C GLU A 261 -14.63 9.51 -24.98
N TYR A 262 -13.59 9.38 -24.15
CA TYR A 262 -12.71 10.50 -23.81
C TYR A 262 -11.96 11.04 -25.04
N ILE A 263 -11.43 10.16 -25.88
CA ILE A 263 -10.71 10.54 -27.11
C ILE A 263 -11.66 11.19 -28.11
N ASP A 264 -12.87 10.65 -28.29
CA ASP A 264 -13.86 11.17 -29.24
C ASP A 264 -14.44 12.53 -28.80
N SER A 265 -14.78 12.67 -27.52
CA SER A 265 -15.39 13.90 -27.00
C SER A 265 -14.40 15.03 -26.72
N GLY A 266 -13.11 14.70 -26.50
CA GLY A 266 -12.10 15.65 -26.03
C GLY A 266 -12.37 16.24 -24.64
N SER A 267 -13.31 15.67 -23.88
CA SER A 267 -13.78 16.20 -22.61
C SER A 267 -13.50 15.23 -21.45
N ASP A 268 -13.23 15.79 -20.25
CA ASP A 268 -12.92 15.01 -19.05
C ASP A 268 -14.10 14.09 -18.67
N THR A 269 -13.91 12.77 -18.74
CA THR A 269 -14.95 11.82 -18.37
C THR A 269 -15.07 11.73 -16.84
N LYS A 270 -16.32 11.59 -16.38
CA LYS A 270 -16.64 11.48 -14.95
C LYS A 270 -16.72 10.00 -14.56
N SER A 271 -16.05 9.64 -13.48
CA SER A 271 -16.21 8.34 -12.82
C SER A 271 -17.57 8.23 -12.13
N ASP A 272 -18.08 7.01 -12.03
CA ASP A 272 -19.32 6.71 -11.31
C ASP A 272 -19.12 6.76 -9.79
N ALA A 273 -17.91 6.44 -9.32
CA ALA A 273 -17.50 6.59 -7.93
C ALA A 273 -15.99 6.82 -7.78
N PHE A 274 -15.58 7.46 -6.69
CA PHE A 274 -14.22 7.28 -6.17
C PHE A 274 -14.17 6.05 -5.26
N THR A 275 -12.97 5.57 -4.95
CA THR A 275 -12.80 4.39 -4.08
C THR A 275 -11.67 4.57 -3.08
N VAL A 276 -11.83 4.01 -1.88
CA VAL A 276 -10.74 3.73 -0.93
C VAL A 276 -10.52 2.23 -0.92
N ASN A 277 -9.32 1.77 -1.24
CA ASN A 277 -8.96 0.34 -1.35
C ASN A 277 -9.99 -0.45 -2.21
N GLY A 278 -10.39 0.14 -3.34
CA GLY A 278 -11.35 -0.45 -4.28
C GLY A 278 -12.82 -0.43 -3.83
N GLN A 279 -13.14 0.22 -2.71
CA GLN A 279 -14.50 0.30 -2.17
C GLN A 279 -15.06 1.73 -2.24
N PRO A 280 -16.29 1.94 -2.77
CA PRO A 280 -16.90 3.27 -2.85
C PRO A 280 -17.29 3.88 -1.49
N GLY A 281 -17.74 3.04 -0.54
CA GLY A 281 -18.18 3.49 0.79
C GLY A 281 -19.69 3.60 0.96
N ASP A 282 -20.11 4.02 2.14
CA ASP A 282 -21.50 3.88 2.64
C ASP A 282 -22.55 4.64 1.85
N PHE A 283 -22.18 5.75 1.20
CA PHE A 283 -23.14 6.62 0.52
C PHE A 283 -23.41 6.22 -0.94
N TYR A 284 -22.68 5.25 -1.47
CA TYR A 284 -22.92 4.73 -2.81
C TYR A 284 -23.90 3.56 -2.79
N PRO A 285 -24.74 3.40 -3.84
CA PRO A 285 -25.67 2.29 -3.93
C PRO A 285 -24.93 0.94 -3.89
N CYS A 286 -25.48 -0.03 -3.17
CA CYS A 286 -24.91 -1.38 -3.01
C CYS A 286 -23.44 -1.42 -2.55
N SER A 287 -23.01 -0.45 -1.72
CA SER A 287 -21.60 -0.33 -1.31
C SER A 287 -21.36 -0.34 0.21
N ASN A 288 -22.39 -0.08 1.02
CA ASN A 288 -22.28 0.02 2.49
C ASN A 288 -21.73 -1.23 3.20
N ASN A 289 -22.14 -2.43 2.78
CA ASN A 289 -21.67 -3.68 3.38
C ASN A 289 -20.19 -3.96 3.07
N GLY A 290 -19.65 -3.34 2.00
CA GLY A 290 -18.27 -3.52 1.55
C GLY A 290 -17.34 -2.37 1.94
N THR A 291 -17.82 -1.36 2.68
CA THR A 291 -17.04 -0.18 3.05
C THR A 291 -15.76 -0.58 3.78
N PHE A 292 -14.61 -0.08 3.31
CA PHE A 292 -13.31 -0.40 3.89
C PHE A 292 -13.23 0.08 5.34
N ARG A 293 -12.72 -0.76 6.24
CA ARG A 293 -12.59 -0.46 7.67
C ARG A 293 -11.18 -0.73 8.18
N ILE A 294 -10.75 0.09 9.14
CA ILE A 294 -9.51 -0.12 9.90
C ILE A 294 -9.88 -0.14 11.37
N VAL A 295 -9.50 -1.22 12.06
CA VAL A 295 -9.64 -1.31 13.51
C VAL A 295 -8.43 -0.67 14.19
N VAL A 296 -8.67 0.19 15.18
CA VAL A 296 -7.63 0.95 15.90
C VAL A 296 -7.74 0.83 17.41
N ASP A 297 -6.60 0.86 18.08
CA ASP A 297 -6.46 0.89 19.52
C ASP A 297 -6.31 2.33 20.01
N THR A 298 -7.05 2.70 21.06
CA THR A 298 -6.95 4.03 21.67
C THR A 298 -5.52 4.35 22.10
N GLY A 299 -5.04 5.54 21.75
CA GLY A 299 -3.71 6.06 22.07
C GLY A 299 -2.58 5.50 21.20
N LYS A 300 -2.87 4.69 20.18
CA LYS A 300 -1.86 4.22 19.21
C LYS A 300 -1.71 5.17 18.02
N ARG A 301 -0.54 5.12 17.40
CA ARG A 301 -0.21 5.86 16.18
C ARG A 301 -0.10 4.91 15.00
N TYR A 302 -0.72 5.29 13.89
CA TYR A 302 -0.77 4.49 12.67
C TYR A 302 -0.19 5.28 11.51
N LEU A 303 0.62 4.63 10.68
CA LEU A 303 1.20 5.24 9.48
C LEU A 303 0.37 4.86 8.27
N LEU A 304 -0.39 5.83 7.75
CA LEU A 304 -1.15 5.68 6.52
C LEU A 304 -0.22 5.90 5.34
N LYS A 305 -0.21 4.92 4.45
CA LYS A 305 0.61 4.87 3.23
C LYS A 305 -0.31 5.10 2.04
N ILE A 306 -0.58 6.36 1.75
CA ILE A 306 -1.64 6.80 0.84
C ILE A 306 -1.10 6.92 -0.57
N VAL A 307 -1.79 6.34 -1.54
CA VAL A 307 -1.48 6.40 -2.98
C VAL A 307 -2.71 6.94 -3.73
N ASN A 308 -2.53 7.94 -4.59
CA ASN A 308 -3.58 8.36 -5.52
C ASN A 308 -3.42 7.67 -6.89
N ALA A 309 -4.14 6.56 -7.06
CA ALA A 309 -4.22 5.78 -8.29
C ALA A 309 -5.31 6.26 -9.26
N ALA A 310 -6.06 7.33 -8.94
CA ALA A 310 -7.05 7.91 -9.83
C ALA A 310 -6.44 8.34 -11.18
N ILE A 311 -7.25 8.33 -12.24
CA ILE A 311 -6.77 8.55 -13.60
C ILE A 311 -6.39 10.02 -13.78
N HIS A 312 -7.37 10.91 -13.80
CA HIS A 312 -7.14 12.34 -14.05
C HIS A 312 -7.60 13.24 -12.92
N LYS A 313 -7.83 12.70 -11.71
CA LYS A 313 -8.35 13.48 -10.58
C LYS A 313 -7.32 13.73 -9.48
N LYS A 314 -7.29 14.97 -9.04
CA LYS A 314 -6.72 15.36 -7.75
C LYS A 314 -7.74 15.03 -6.66
N LEU A 315 -7.28 14.43 -5.57
CA LEU A 315 -8.14 13.98 -4.47
C LEU A 315 -7.69 14.59 -3.15
N TYR A 316 -8.67 14.84 -2.29
CA TYR A 316 -8.50 15.27 -0.92
C TYR A 316 -8.92 14.14 0.00
N PHE A 317 -8.09 13.84 0.99
CA PHE A 317 -8.35 12.79 1.98
C PHE A 317 -8.24 13.36 3.39
N GLY A 318 -9.16 12.99 4.27
CA GLY A 318 -9.01 13.24 5.70
C GLY A 318 -9.92 12.36 6.54
N ILE A 319 -9.75 12.47 7.85
CA ILE A 319 -10.38 11.59 8.84
C ILE A 319 -11.13 12.45 9.85
N ALA A 320 -12.39 12.12 10.12
CA ALA A 320 -13.20 12.88 11.05
C ALA A 320 -12.56 12.96 12.44
N SER A 321 -12.47 14.17 13.00
CA SER A 321 -11.84 14.48 14.29
C SER A 321 -10.38 14.03 14.48
N HIS A 322 -9.66 13.72 13.39
CA HIS A 322 -8.27 13.30 13.45
C HIS A 322 -7.40 14.17 12.56
N ASN A 323 -6.29 14.63 13.13
CA ASN A 323 -5.27 15.32 12.37
C ASN A 323 -4.30 14.31 11.73
N LEU A 324 -3.74 14.68 10.59
CA LEU A 324 -2.77 13.93 9.82
C LEU A 324 -1.43 14.66 9.87
N THR A 325 -0.39 14.02 10.41
CA THR A 325 0.98 14.52 10.35
C THR A 325 1.69 13.92 9.14
N VAL A 326 1.95 14.75 8.13
CA VAL A 326 2.63 14.33 6.89
C VAL A 326 4.13 14.23 7.16
N ILE A 327 4.74 13.09 6.81
CA ILE A 327 6.16 12.81 7.08
C ILE A 327 6.97 12.46 5.82
N ALA A 328 6.32 11.96 4.78
CA ALA A 328 6.98 11.63 3.51
C ALA A 328 6.03 11.82 2.32
N ARG A 329 6.62 12.04 1.15
CA ARG A 329 5.93 12.14 -0.14
C ARG A 329 6.76 11.40 -1.19
N ASP A 330 6.09 10.63 -2.04
CA ASP A 330 6.71 9.95 -3.19
C ASP A 330 7.94 9.11 -2.82
N GLY A 331 7.84 8.31 -1.74
CA GLY A 331 8.94 7.46 -1.27
C GLY A 331 10.14 8.26 -0.77
N SER A 332 9.90 9.40 -0.13
CA SER A 332 10.96 10.25 0.42
C SER A 332 10.49 11.09 1.62
N PRO A 333 11.24 11.12 2.73
CA PRO A 333 10.95 12.01 3.85
C PRO A 333 10.89 13.47 3.41
N ILE A 334 9.93 14.22 3.96
CA ILE A 334 9.92 15.68 3.81
C ILE A 334 10.81 16.32 4.88
N ILE A 335 11.38 17.49 4.55
CA ILE A 335 12.35 18.18 5.44
C ILE A 335 11.68 18.57 6.75
N GLU A 336 10.46 19.09 6.67
CA GLU A 336 9.71 19.58 7.83
C GLU A 336 8.32 18.92 7.86
N PRO A 337 8.11 17.92 8.73
CA PRO A 337 6.80 17.36 8.98
C PRO A 337 5.79 18.41 9.41
N PHE A 338 4.57 18.34 8.89
CA PHE A 338 3.50 19.27 9.24
C PHE A 338 2.18 18.54 9.48
N THR A 339 1.33 19.14 10.31
CA THR A 339 0.03 18.56 10.70
C THR A 339 -1.11 19.31 10.04
N THR A 340 -2.07 18.57 9.50
CA THR A 340 -3.22 19.10 8.75
C THR A 340 -4.46 18.24 8.98
N ASN A 341 -5.65 18.80 8.78
CA ASN A 341 -6.92 18.07 8.89
C ASN A 341 -7.20 17.19 7.66
N TYR A 342 -6.58 17.54 6.53
CA TYR A 342 -6.69 16.79 5.28
C TYR A 342 -5.39 16.91 4.47
N VAL A 343 -5.17 15.93 3.61
CA VAL A 343 -4.06 15.91 2.66
C VAL A 343 -4.59 16.04 1.23
N GLU A 344 -3.88 16.82 0.42
CA GLU A 344 -4.11 16.93 -1.02
C GLU A 344 -3.16 15.99 -1.76
N LEU A 345 -3.71 15.06 -2.54
CA LEU A 345 -2.93 14.16 -3.40
C LEU A 345 -3.20 14.47 -4.87
N THR A 346 -2.17 15.00 -5.54
CA THR A 346 -2.13 15.05 -7.00
C THR A 346 -2.04 13.66 -7.61
N ARG A 347 -2.39 13.57 -8.89
CA ARG A 347 -2.39 12.31 -9.64
C ARG A 347 -1.04 11.62 -9.55
N GLN A 348 -1.06 10.31 -9.38
CA GLN A 348 0.12 9.44 -9.36
C GLN A 348 1.07 9.64 -8.16
N HIS A 349 0.72 10.50 -7.20
CA HIS A 349 1.55 10.77 -6.01
C HIS A 349 1.17 9.90 -4.82
N SER A 350 2.13 9.72 -3.92
CA SER A 350 1.94 9.06 -2.63
C SER A 350 2.30 9.99 -1.47
N ILE A 351 1.64 9.79 -0.34
CA ILE A 351 1.86 10.51 0.91
C ILE A 351 1.86 9.51 2.06
N ASP A 352 2.84 9.66 2.94
CA ASP A 352 2.91 8.96 4.21
C ASP A 352 2.50 9.93 5.31
N CYS A 353 1.41 9.63 6.02
CA CYS A 353 0.97 10.46 7.13
C CYS A 353 0.61 9.62 8.36
N ILE A 354 1.01 10.12 9.52
CA ILE A 354 0.68 9.53 10.81
C ILE A 354 -0.65 10.11 11.27
N PHE A 355 -1.53 9.27 11.80
CA PHE A 355 -2.61 9.72 12.68
C PHE A 355 -2.52 9.00 14.03
N GLU A 356 -3.03 9.64 15.06
CA GLU A 356 -3.10 9.09 16.41
C GLU A 356 -4.56 8.82 16.76
N ALA A 357 -4.88 7.62 17.21
CA ALA A 357 -6.21 7.22 17.65
C ALA A 357 -6.51 7.80 19.05
N ASN A 358 -6.60 9.13 19.15
CA ASN A 358 -6.72 9.88 20.40
C ASN A 358 -8.14 10.40 20.71
N GLN A 359 -9.11 10.11 19.85
CA GLN A 359 -10.52 10.42 20.08
C GLN A 359 -11.23 9.40 20.98
N HIS A 360 -12.45 9.74 21.42
CA HIS A 360 -13.33 8.82 22.15
C HIS A 360 -13.60 7.56 21.31
N PRO A 361 -13.69 6.36 21.89
CA PRO A 361 -14.02 5.16 21.13
C PRO A 361 -15.35 5.30 20.38
N ASP A 362 -15.29 5.40 19.06
CA ASP A 362 -16.42 5.52 18.15
C ASP A 362 -16.02 5.12 16.71
N TYR A 363 -16.93 5.25 15.76
CA TYR A 363 -16.64 5.18 14.33
C TYR A 363 -16.42 6.58 13.75
N TYR A 364 -15.36 6.71 12.96
CA TYR A 364 -15.00 7.97 12.30
C TYR A 364 -14.84 7.73 10.80
N TYR A 365 -15.51 8.53 9.96
CA TYR A 365 -15.32 8.42 8.52
C TYR A 365 -13.96 8.97 8.10
N MET A 366 -13.26 8.16 7.31
CA MET A 366 -12.30 8.63 6.32
C MET A 366 -13.08 9.05 5.08
N VAL A 367 -12.79 10.22 4.53
CA VAL A 367 -13.51 10.76 3.37
C VAL A 367 -12.54 11.14 2.26
N VAL A 368 -12.94 10.80 1.04
CA VAL A 368 -12.25 11.18 -0.20
C VAL A 368 -13.17 12.02 -1.06
N VAL A 369 -12.69 13.20 -1.48
CA VAL A 369 -13.42 14.11 -2.37
C VAL A 369 -12.53 14.68 -3.47
N LYS A 370 -13.14 15.05 -4.59
CA LYS A 370 -12.46 15.77 -5.70
C LYS A 370 -12.24 17.24 -5.38
N ASN A 371 -13.19 17.87 -4.69
CA ASN A 371 -13.18 19.30 -4.37
C ASN A 371 -13.52 19.49 -2.90
N ILE A 372 -12.90 20.48 -2.26
CA ILE A 372 -13.27 20.92 -0.92
C ILE A 372 -14.45 21.89 -1.02
N SER A 373 -15.51 21.61 -0.27
CA SER A 373 -16.67 22.48 -0.11
C SER A 373 -17.09 22.49 1.36
N GLU A 374 -17.78 23.56 1.79
CA GLU A 374 -18.31 23.66 3.15
C GLU A 374 -19.39 22.61 3.45
N THR A 375 -20.08 22.15 2.40
CA THR A 375 -21.11 21.11 2.47
C THR A 375 -20.73 19.94 1.56
N TYR A 376 -20.90 18.72 2.04
CA TYR A 376 -20.73 17.53 1.22
C TYR A 376 -22.03 17.23 0.47
N ASP A 377 -21.93 17.02 -0.84
CA ASP A 377 -22.96 16.26 -1.56
C ASP A 377 -22.75 14.78 -1.21
N THR A 378 -23.45 14.30 -0.18
CA THR A 378 -23.29 12.94 0.36
C THR A 378 -23.48 11.87 -0.72
N ASN A 379 -24.25 12.15 -1.77
CA ASN A 379 -24.43 11.24 -2.91
C ASN A 379 -23.17 11.06 -3.78
N LYS A 380 -22.07 11.78 -3.49
CA LYS A 380 -20.83 11.78 -4.28
C LYS A 380 -19.56 11.62 -3.43
N ILE A 381 -19.68 11.38 -2.13
CA ILE A 381 -18.52 11.22 -1.26
C ILE A 381 -18.15 9.75 -1.10
N THR A 382 -16.87 9.47 -1.23
CA THR A 382 -16.32 8.14 -0.99
C THR A 382 -15.85 8.05 0.44
N THR A 383 -16.22 6.97 1.11
CA THR A 383 -15.93 6.79 2.53
C THR A 383 -15.30 5.46 2.87
N ALA A 384 -14.55 5.48 3.97
CA ALA A 384 -14.06 4.32 4.69
C ALA A 384 -14.15 4.62 6.20
N ILE A 385 -13.97 3.63 7.07
CA ILE A 385 -14.25 3.79 8.51
C ILE A 385 -13.01 3.48 9.35
N ILE A 386 -12.67 4.38 10.27
CA ILE A 386 -11.85 4.07 11.43
C ILE A 386 -12.78 3.55 12.53
N GLU A 387 -12.53 2.33 12.98
CA GLU A 387 -13.29 1.62 14.01
C GLU A 387 -12.42 1.47 15.26
N TYR A 388 -12.78 2.18 16.33
CA TYR A 388 -12.09 2.00 17.60
C TYR A 388 -12.42 0.65 18.23
N GLN A 389 -11.41 -0.02 18.77
CA GLN A 389 -11.64 -1.26 19.50
C GLN A 389 -12.21 -0.95 20.89
N GLY A 390 -13.31 -1.59 21.25
CA GLY A 390 -13.92 -1.46 22.58
C GLY A 390 -15.32 -2.02 22.66
N ASN A 391 -15.92 -1.95 23.85
CA ASN A 391 -17.32 -2.26 24.06
C ASN A 391 -18.09 -0.95 24.27
N TYR A 392 -18.72 -0.45 23.21
CA TYR A 392 -19.50 0.78 23.21
C TYR A 392 -20.58 0.70 22.12
N ILE A 393 -21.55 1.60 22.19
CA ILE A 393 -22.58 1.75 21.14
C ILE A 393 -22.07 2.85 20.20
N PRO A 394 -21.72 2.53 18.94
CA PRO A 394 -21.19 3.52 18.00
C PRO A 394 -22.26 4.55 17.62
N SER A 395 -21.83 5.78 17.39
CA SER A 395 -22.68 6.84 16.84
C SER A 395 -23.12 6.48 15.41
N SER A 396 -24.37 6.80 15.08
CA SER A 396 -24.94 6.59 13.74
C SER A 396 -25.68 7.83 13.25
N PRO A 397 -25.28 8.43 12.10
CA PRO A 397 -24.12 8.05 11.27
C PRO A 397 -22.78 8.40 11.95
N PRO A 398 -21.67 7.71 11.58
CA PRO A 398 -20.33 8.10 11.98
C PRO A 398 -20.02 9.56 11.58
N LEU A 399 -19.12 10.21 12.32
CA LEU A 399 -18.80 11.62 12.09
C LEU A 399 -18.06 11.79 10.74
N LEU A 400 -18.38 12.87 10.02
CA LEU A 400 -17.68 13.30 8.80
C LEU A 400 -16.59 14.35 9.13
N PRO A 401 -15.44 14.35 8.42
CA PRO A 401 -14.42 15.37 8.57
C PRO A 401 -14.93 16.73 8.10
N ASN A 402 -14.42 17.81 8.68
CA ASN A 402 -14.69 19.15 8.19
C ASN A 402 -13.46 19.69 7.44
N PHE A 403 -13.54 19.78 6.10
CA PHE A 403 -12.46 20.32 5.27
C PHE A 403 -12.46 21.86 5.18
N SER A 404 -13.47 22.57 5.69
CA SER A 404 -13.60 24.02 5.52
C SER A 404 -12.71 24.85 6.45
N SER A 405 -12.20 24.27 7.55
CA SER A 405 -11.52 25.05 8.59
C SER A 405 -10.15 25.61 8.20
N ASN A 406 -9.59 25.22 7.05
CA ASN A 406 -8.23 25.62 6.61
C ASN A 406 -8.15 26.00 5.12
N TYR A 407 -9.26 26.40 4.47
CA TYR A 407 -9.22 26.86 3.07
C TYR A 407 -8.58 28.26 2.96
N ASP A 408 -7.29 28.35 3.22
CA ASP A 408 -6.54 29.58 3.02
C ASP A 408 -6.16 29.70 1.53
N LYS A 409 -6.95 30.50 0.79
CA LYS A 409 -6.71 30.84 -0.63
C LYS A 409 -5.32 31.48 -0.88
N SER A 410 -4.58 31.83 0.18
CA SER A 410 -3.25 32.45 0.12
C SER A 410 -2.19 31.52 -0.48
N SER A 411 -2.18 30.22 -0.14
CA SER A 411 -1.09 29.30 -0.48
C SER A 411 -1.01 28.98 -1.99
N SER A 412 -2.16 28.84 -2.65
CA SER A 412 -2.22 28.64 -4.11
C SER A 412 -1.77 29.85 -4.92
N ARG A 413 -1.91 31.08 -4.37
CA ARG A 413 -1.45 32.30 -5.05
C ARG A 413 0.07 32.42 -4.98
N SER A 414 0.68 32.12 -3.83
CA SER A 414 2.13 32.19 -3.63
C SER A 414 2.91 31.29 -4.60
N TYR A 415 2.46 30.05 -4.81
CA TYR A 415 3.10 29.12 -5.75
C TYR A 415 3.02 29.60 -7.22
N LEU A 416 1.90 30.21 -7.61
CA LEU A 416 1.74 30.75 -8.97
C LEU A 416 2.70 31.92 -9.22
N TYR A 417 2.87 32.82 -8.23
CA TYR A 417 3.80 33.95 -8.33
C TYR A 417 5.27 33.49 -8.41
N VAL A 418 5.65 32.48 -7.63
CA VAL A 418 7.01 31.92 -7.67
C VAL A 418 7.30 31.31 -9.05
N ILE A 419 6.39 30.50 -9.60
CA ILE A 419 6.56 29.88 -10.94
C ILE A 419 6.61 30.95 -12.03
N MET A 420 5.72 31.94 -12.01
CA MET A 420 5.76 33.03 -13.00
C MET A 420 7.05 33.83 -12.92
N THR A 421 7.57 34.06 -11.72
CA THR A 421 8.83 34.79 -11.53
C THR A 421 10.02 34.02 -12.11
N PHE A 422 10.09 32.70 -11.91
CA PHE A 422 11.14 31.85 -12.50
C PHE A 422 11.04 31.74 -14.03
N VAL A 423 9.82 31.67 -14.59
CA VAL A 423 9.63 31.65 -16.06
C VAL A 423 10.03 32.99 -16.68
N ILE A 424 9.65 34.11 -16.05
CA ILE A 424 10.03 35.46 -16.52
C ILE A 424 11.55 35.65 -16.42
N LEU A 425 12.18 35.29 -15.31
CA LEU A 425 13.63 35.34 -15.15
C LEU A 425 14.35 34.45 -16.18
N GLY A 426 13.87 33.22 -16.42
CA GLY A 426 14.43 32.31 -17.41
C GLY A 426 14.37 32.87 -18.84
N LEU A 427 13.27 33.53 -19.21
CA LEU A 427 13.13 34.21 -20.51
C LEU A 427 14.07 35.44 -20.65
N PHE A 428 14.29 36.18 -19.55
CA PHE A 428 15.25 37.29 -19.52
C PHE A 428 16.71 36.81 -19.64
N PHE A 429 17.07 35.69 -19.01
CA PHE A 429 18.41 35.11 -19.17
C PHE A 429 18.61 34.53 -20.58
N CYS A 430 17.59 33.92 -21.18
CA CYS A 430 17.71 33.38 -22.54
C CYS A 430 17.88 34.48 -23.60
N THR A 431 17.16 35.59 -23.45
CA THR A 431 17.26 36.72 -24.40
C THR A 431 18.60 37.46 -24.27
N THR A 432 19.11 37.66 -23.06
CA THR A 432 20.42 38.28 -22.85
C THR A 432 21.58 37.39 -23.32
N PHE A 433 21.49 36.06 -23.14
CA PHE A 433 22.49 35.12 -23.66
C PHE A 433 22.52 35.07 -25.20
N VAL A 434 21.35 35.09 -25.85
CA VAL A 434 21.25 35.10 -27.32
C VAL A 434 21.78 36.41 -27.91
N VAL A 435 21.53 37.55 -27.25
CA VAL A 435 22.08 38.85 -27.66
C VAL A 435 23.60 38.90 -27.45
N TRP A 436 24.09 38.44 -26.31
CA TRP A 436 25.54 38.36 -26.03
C TRP A 436 26.26 37.42 -27.01
N TYR A 437 25.71 36.24 -27.28
CA TYR A 437 26.26 35.27 -28.24
C TYR A 437 26.28 35.81 -29.69
N ARG A 438 25.26 36.59 -30.09
CA ARG A 438 25.24 37.25 -31.41
C ARG A 438 26.23 38.41 -31.52
N LEU A 439 26.51 39.11 -30.41
CA LEU A 439 27.48 40.22 -30.39
C LEU A 439 28.93 39.71 -30.37
N THR A 440 29.23 38.63 -29.65
CA THR A 440 30.59 38.03 -29.60
C THR A 440 30.96 37.33 -30.90
N ASN A 441 30.01 36.67 -31.59
CA ASN A 441 30.28 36.03 -32.88
C ASN A 441 30.36 36.99 -34.08
N ARG A 442 29.89 38.24 -33.95
CA ARG A 442 30.13 39.28 -34.98
C ARG A 442 31.56 39.82 -34.96
N ALA A 443 32.24 39.80 -33.80
CA ALA A 443 33.61 40.29 -33.67
C ALA A 443 34.66 39.34 -34.27
N HIS A 444 34.35 38.05 -34.42
CA HIS A 444 35.29 37.05 -34.94
C HIS A 444 35.28 36.86 -36.47
N ARG A 445 34.42 37.57 -37.23
CA ARG A 445 34.34 37.44 -38.70
C ARG A 445 34.97 38.58 -39.51
N SER A 446 35.64 39.55 -38.87
CA SER A 446 36.18 40.73 -39.58
C SER A 446 37.70 40.91 -39.51
N ALA A 447 38.47 39.89 -39.13
CA ALA A 447 39.93 39.99 -39.15
C ALA A 447 40.57 38.70 -39.64
N MET A 448 40.70 38.53 -40.97
CA MET A 448 41.83 37.82 -41.58
C MET A 448 41.86 37.98 -43.12
N VAL A 449 42.97 38.58 -43.57
CA VAL A 449 43.66 38.46 -44.87
C VAL A 449 43.27 39.39 -46.03
N THR A 450 44.04 40.49 -46.14
CA THR A 450 44.86 40.90 -47.31
C THR A 450 46.20 41.44 -46.72
N PRO A 451 47.38 41.44 -47.38
CA PRO A 451 47.63 41.43 -48.84
C PRO A 451 48.85 40.59 -49.34
N MET A 452 48.89 40.30 -50.64
CA MET A 452 49.95 40.71 -51.59
C MET A 452 49.45 40.59 -53.02
#